data_AF-A0A8I2ZLZ4-F1
#
_entry.id   AF-A0A8I2ZLZ4-F1
#
_cell.length_a   1.000
_cell.length_b   1.000
_cell.length_c   1.000
_cell.angle_alpha   90.00
_cell.angle_beta   90.00
_cell.angle_gamma   90.00
#
_symmetry.space_group_name_H-M   'P 1'
#
loop_
_entity.id
_entity.type
_entity.pdbx_description
1 polymer ?
#
loop_
_entity_poly.entity_id
_entity_poly.type
_entity_poly.pdbx_seq_one_letter_code
_entity_poly.pdbx_strand_id
1 'polypeptide(L)'
;MNEPSVFNGPEVTMPKDNIHFDDWEHRDVHNLNGMTFHNATYQALLTREKGELRRPFVLTRSFYAGSQRYGAMWTGDNQASWEHLGISLPMILNQGISGFPFSGSDVGGFFGDPEADLIVRWYQAGAFYPFFRGHAHIDARRREPYLLDEPYRGIITAALRLRYTLLPSWYSAFHEAHRNGSPIVRPLYWTHPSDEGGFTIDDQLFVGSTGLLHKPVVEQNQESVEIYIPDDEVYYDYFTYDVKSTSKGKRVSVATPLEKLALLMRGGHIFARRDIPRRSSHLMRFDDYTLVVAVNKVGNAEGELYVDDGDSFDYEGGQYIHRKFNLDKAAKTLSSVDAEGRDTKAIKAGKWLEAMDAVHVDKIVVVGAPAAWDKAAVEVESEGKTWTAQVRYHKAEKGRAAFAVVGRVGARIGADWTIKLA
;
A
#
# COMPACT_ATOMS: atom_id res chain seq x y z
N MET A 1 9.17 -21.30 12.93
CA MET A 1 10.00 -22.12 13.86
C MET A 1 11.45 -22.25 13.37
N ASN A 2 11.94 -21.32 12.56
CA ASN A 2 13.24 -21.41 11.88
C ASN A 2 14.36 -20.67 12.62
N GLU A 3 14.16 -20.33 13.89
CA GLU A 3 15.16 -19.63 14.71
C GLU A 3 16.50 -20.38 14.82
N PRO A 4 16.58 -21.70 15.10
CA PRO A 4 15.55 -22.75 15.17
C PRO A 4 14.89 -22.88 16.55
N SER A 5 13.58 -23.15 16.57
CA SER A 5 12.88 -23.40 17.82
C SER A 5 13.07 -24.86 18.26
N VAL A 6 13.61 -25.06 19.47
CA VAL A 6 13.87 -26.37 20.07
C VAL A 6 13.28 -26.36 21.48
N PHE A 7 12.16 -27.06 21.69
CA PHE A 7 11.34 -26.91 22.91
C PHE A 7 12.07 -27.20 24.22
N ASN A 8 13.03 -28.11 24.21
CA ASN A 8 13.84 -28.47 25.37
C ASN A 8 15.27 -27.91 25.31
N GLY A 9 15.55 -27.03 24.35
CA GLY A 9 16.85 -26.39 24.19
C GLY A 9 17.01 -25.15 25.09
N PRO A 10 18.26 -24.69 25.33
CA PRO A 10 18.49 -23.44 26.04
C PRO A 10 17.79 -22.29 25.31
N GLU A 11 17.06 -21.44 26.04
CA GLU A 11 16.33 -20.30 25.46
C GLU A 11 15.36 -20.71 24.31
N VAL A 12 14.91 -21.98 24.32
CA VAL A 12 14.06 -22.59 23.28
C VAL A 12 14.75 -22.61 21.89
N THR A 13 16.07 -22.73 21.86
CA THR A 13 16.87 -22.88 20.63
C THR A 13 17.99 -23.92 20.74
N MET A 14 18.79 -24.09 19.69
CA MET A 14 19.89 -25.05 19.68
C MET A 14 21.02 -24.64 20.66
N PRO A 15 21.74 -25.62 21.25
CA PRO A 15 22.98 -25.37 21.97
C PRO A 15 24.01 -24.61 21.12
N LYS A 16 24.78 -23.74 21.77
CA LYS A 16 25.75 -22.86 21.09
C LYS A 16 26.92 -23.60 20.44
N ASP A 17 27.23 -24.80 20.93
CA ASP A 17 28.31 -25.71 20.51
C ASP A 17 27.87 -26.76 19.48
N ASN A 18 26.61 -26.70 19.00
CA ASN A 18 26.21 -27.48 17.83
C ASN A 18 27.05 -27.07 16.62
N ILE A 19 27.49 -28.04 15.82
CA ILE A 19 28.36 -27.82 14.66
C ILE A 19 27.54 -27.75 13.35
N HIS A 20 27.77 -26.73 12.55
CA HIS A 20 27.20 -26.49 11.21
C HIS A 20 28.21 -26.88 10.12
N PHE A 21 27.81 -26.71 8.85
CA PHE A 21 28.70 -26.92 7.68
C PHE A 21 30.01 -26.13 7.82
N ASP A 22 31.13 -26.69 7.35
CA ASP A 22 32.50 -26.15 7.50
C ASP A 22 32.94 -25.92 8.96
N ASP A 23 32.47 -26.77 9.89
CA ASP A 23 32.86 -26.79 11.31
C ASP A 23 32.57 -25.49 12.10
N TRP A 24 31.69 -24.63 11.60
CA TRP A 24 31.23 -23.45 12.34
C TRP A 24 30.35 -23.83 13.54
N GLU A 25 30.55 -23.20 14.69
CA GLU A 25 29.66 -23.41 15.83
C GLU A 25 28.33 -22.65 15.63
N HIS A 26 27.26 -23.12 16.25
CA HIS A 26 25.95 -22.49 16.18
C HIS A 26 25.98 -21.05 16.70
N ARG A 27 26.83 -20.73 17.68
CA ARG A 27 27.01 -19.35 18.18
C ARG A 27 27.43 -18.36 17.09
N ASP A 28 28.14 -18.81 16.06
CA ASP A 28 28.68 -17.95 15.00
C ASP A 28 27.61 -17.63 13.96
N VAL A 29 26.64 -18.54 13.78
CA VAL A 29 25.68 -18.51 12.67
C VAL A 29 24.21 -18.50 13.11
N HIS A 30 23.93 -18.45 14.42
CA HIS A 30 22.57 -18.55 14.98
C HIS A 30 21.57 -17.63 14.27
N ASN A 31 21.89 -16.33 14.16
CA ASN A 31 20.99 -15.35 13.54
C ASN A 31 20.85 -15.51 12.01
N LEU A 32 21.75 -16.23 11.35
CA LEU A 32 21.66 -16.52 9.92
C LEU A 32 20.76 -17.74 9.63
N ASN A 33 20.58 -18.65 10.59
CA ASN A 33 19.85 -19.90 10.41
C ASN A 33 18.44 -19.71 9.82
N GLY A 34 17.71 -18.72 10.33
CA GLY A 34 16.39 -18.37 9.81
C GLY A 34 16.40 -17.99 8.33
N MET A 35 17.37 -17.15 7.95
CA MET A 35 17.54 -16.67 6.58
C MET A 35 17.99 -17.78 5.63
N THR A 36 18.86 -18.70 6.06
CA THR A 36 19.30 -19.82 5.19
C THR A 36 18.15 -20.76 4.88
N PHE A 37 17.28 -21.05 5.86
CA PHE A 37 16.06 -21.85 5.65
C PHE A 37 15.05 -21.14 4.73
N HIS A 38 14.86 -19.83 4.93
CA HIS A 38 14.01 -19.01 4.07
C HIS A 38 14.51 -18.98 2.62
N ASN A 39 15.83 -18.80 2.43
CA ASN A 39 16.49 -18.87 1.12
C ASN A 39 16.26 -20.23 0.46
N ALA A 40 16.53 -21.34 1.15
CA ALA A 40 16.38 -22.68 0.58
C ALA A 40 14.95 -22.92 0.08
N THR A 41 13.95 -22.48 0.87
CA THR A 41 12.54 -22.58 0.49
C THR A 41 12.21 -21.68 -0.70
N TYR A 42 12.74 -20.45 -0.74
CA TYR A 42 12.58 -19.55 -1.89
C TYR A 42 13.10 -20.19 -3.17
N GLN A 43 14.33 -20.74 -3.15
CA GLN A 43 14.93 -21.40 -4.31
C GLN A 43 14.10 -22.59 -4.79
N ALA A 44 13.57 -23.38 -3.86
CA ALA A 44 12.73 -24.53 -4.18
C ALA A 44 11.39 -24.18 -4.86
N LEU A 45 10.93 -22.93 -4.73
CA LEU A 45 9.67 -22.46 -5.32
C LEU A 45 9.83 -21.74 -6.66
N LEU A 46 11.07 -21.46 -7.11
CA LEU A 46 11.31 -20.86 -8.42
C LEU A 46 10.79 -21.76 -9.56
N THR A 47 11.00 -23.07 -9.41
CA THR A 47 10.60 -24.10 -10.38
C THR A 47 10.20 -25.36 -9.63
N ARG A 48 8.95 -25.80 -9.77
CA ARG A 48 8.47 -27.10 -9.22
C ARG A 48 8.06 -28.09 -10.29
N GLU A 49 8.01 -27.65 -11.54
CA GLU A 49 7.79 -28.50 -12.72
C GLU A 49 8.63 -28.04 -13.90
N LYS A 50 8.89 -28.94 -14.85
CA LYS A 50 9.79 -28.67 -15.98
C LYS A 50 9.27 -27.48 -16.81
N GLY A 51 10.07 -26.42 -16.89
CA GLY A 51 9.75 -25.22 -17.67
C GLY A 51 9.02 -24.12 -16.90
N GLU A 52 8.73 -24.31 -15.61
CA GLU A 52 8.20 -23.26 -14.73
C GLU A 52 9.34 -22.34 -14.24
N LEU A 53 9.14 -21.03 -14.30
CA LEU A 53 9.98 -20.05 -13.61
C LEU A 53 9.09 -18.91 -13.10
N ARG A 54 8.96 -18.77 -11.78
CA ARG A 54 8.03 -17.81 -11.17
C ARG A 54 8.50 -17.29 -9.82
N ARG A 55 7.95 -16.14 -9.42
CA ARG A 55 8.24 -15.48 -8.15
C ARG A 55 7.72 -16.32 -6.96
N PRO A 56 8.59 -16.69 -6.02
CA PRO A 56 8.18 -17.35 -4.79
C PRO A 56 7.40 -16.41 -3.86
N PHE A 57 6.50 -16.99 -3.06
CA PHE A 57 5.98 -16.36 -1.85
C PHE A 57 6.29 -17.29 -0.67
N VAL A 58 7.20 -16.83 0.20
CA VAL A 58 7.58 -17.54 1.43
C VAL A 58 7.52 -16.56 2.60
N LEU A 59 6.74 -16.90 3.61
CA LEU A 59 6.66 -16.17 4.87
C LEU A 59 7.65 -16.77 5.87
N THR A 60 8.45 -15.93 6.52
CA THR A 60 9.40 -16.35 7.56
C THR A 60 9.08 -15.73 8.91
N ARG A 61 9.45 -16.43 9.99
CA ARG A 61 9.42 -15.87 11.36
C ARG A 61 10.77 -15.28 11.73
N SER A 62 11.84 -16.06 11.57
CA SER A 62 13.21 -15.63 11.83
C SER A 62 13.87 -15.12 10.56
N PHE A 63 14.67 -14.08 10.67
CA PHE A 63 15.27 -13.40 9.52
C PHE A 63 16.57 -12.70 9.91
N TYR A 64 17.32 -12.25 8.91
CA TYR A 64 18.53 -11.46 9.08
C TYR A 64 18.60 -10.36 8.01
N ALA A 65 19.65 -9.53 8.05
CA ALA A 65 19.95 -8.59 6.98
C ALA A 65 20.10 -9.36 5.65
N GLY A 66 19.25 -9.03 4.67
CA GLY A 66 19.17 -9.73 3.39
C GLY A 66 17.94 -10.60 3.18
N SER A 67 17.17 -10.90 4.24
CA SER A 67 15.94 -11.69 4.14
C SER A 67 14.85 -11.06 3.26
N GLN A 68 14.90 -9.74 3.01
CA GLN A 68 13.99 -9.06 2.10
C GLN A 68 14.02 -9.59 0.66
N ARG A 69 15.10 -10.31 0.28
CA ARG A 69 15.20 -10.96 -1.03
C ARG A 69 14.30 -12.19 -1.17
N TYR A 70 13.80 -12.75 -0.08
CA TYR A 70 13.19 -14.10 -0.09
C TYR A 70 11.69 -14.13 0.23
N GLY A 71 11.07 -13.00 0.57
CA GLY A 71 9.61 -12.95 0.75
C GLY A 71 9.18 -12.00 1.86
N ALA A 72 8.31 -12.48 2.74
CA ALA A 72 7.68 -11.69 3.79
C ALA A 72 8.11 -12.15 5.19
N MET A 73 7.88 -11.30 6.20
CA MET A 73 7.91 -11.68 7.61
C MET A 73 6.64 -11.28 8.35
N TRP A 74 6.42 -11.88 9.51
CA TRP A 74 5.45 -11.38 10.49
C TRP A 74 6.08 -11.30 11.88
N THR A 75 5.50 -10.49 12.76
CA THR A 75 6.02 -10.20 14.11
C THR A 75 5.89 -11.33 15.13
N GLY A 76 5.56 -12.55 14.69
CA GLY A 76 5.43 -13.71 15.55
C GLY A 76 4.12 -13.74 16.33
N ASP A 77 4.16 -14.41 17.47
CA ASP A 77 2.99 -14.83 18.23
C ASP A 77 2.54 -13.71 19.19
N ASN A 78 1.81 -12.73 18.64
CA ASN A 78 1.28 -11.56 19.38
C ASN A 78 -0.01 -11.89 20.18
N GLN A 79 -0.49 -10.95 21.00
CA GLN A 79 -1.71 -11.14 21.82
C GLN A 79 -2.91 -10.37 21.27
N ALA A 80 -4.10 -10.89 21.50
CA ALA A 80 -5.39 -10.26 21.19
C ALA A 80 -5.70 -9.10 22.17
N SER A 81 -4.87 -8.04 22.15
CA SER A 81 -5.03 -6.86 23.01
C SER A 81 -4.79 -5.55 22.24
N TRP A 82 -5.33 -4.45 22.76
CA TRP A 82 -5.12 -3.11 22.22
C TRP A 82 -3.65 -2.67 22.23
N GLU A 83 -2.90 -3.04 23.26
CA GLU A 83 -1.45 -2.79 23.34
C GLU A 83 -0.70 -3.45 22.19
N HIS A 84 -1.03 -4.71 21.86
CA HIS A 84 -0.41 -5.43 20.75
C HIS A 84 -0.86 -4.92 19.37
N LEU A 85 -2.08 -4.38 19.27
CA LEU A 85 -2.49 -3.61 18.09
C LEU A 85 -1.65 -2.32 17.97
N GLY A 86 -1.48 -1.56 19.06
CA GLY A 86 -0.67 -0.34 19.09
C GLY A 86 0.79 -0.59 18.70
N ILE A 87 1.45 -1.55 19.35
CA ILE A 87 2.88 -1.84 19.10
C ILE A 87 3.16 -2.42 17.71
N SER A 88 2.15 -2.95 17.01
CA SER A 88 2.32 -3.47 15.66
C SER A 88 2.83 -2.41 14.66
N LEU A 89 2.42 -1.15 14.83
CA LEU A 89 2.81 -0.04 13.96
C LEU A 89 4.30 0.29 14.03
N PRO A 90 4.87 0.62 15.21
CA PRO A 90 6.31 0.89 15.32
C PRO A 90 7.15 -0.32 14.88
N MET A 91 6.71 -1.55 15.16
CA MET A 91 7.41 -2.76 14.66
C MET A 91 7.43 -2.81 13.13
N ILE A 92 6.30 -2.61 12.46
CA ILE A 92 6.21 -2.66 10.99
C ILE A 92 6.99 -1.51 10.34
N LEU A 93 6.91 -0.30 10.90
CA LEU A 93 7.70 0.85 10.44
C LEU A 93 9.20 0.60 10.58
N ASN A 94 9.63 0.04 11.71
CA ASN A 94 11.03 -0.31 11.96
C ASN A 94 11.55 -1.39 10.99
N GLN A 95 10.73 -2.38 10.65
CA GLN A 95 11.09 -3.36 9.62
C GLN A 95 11.29 -2.69 8.25
N GLY A 96 10.43 -1.74 7.89
CA GLY A 96 10.50 -1.01 6.63
C GLY A 96 11.81 -0.24 6.47
N ILE A 97 12.16 0.58 7.45
CA ILE A 97 13.39 1.39 7.44
C ILE A 97 14.66 0.58 7.68
N SER A 98 14.55 -0.63 8.23
CA SER A 98 15.66 -1.60 8.32
C SER A 98 15.86 -2.40 7.03
N GLY A 99 15.12 -2.09 5.96
CA GLY A 99 15.28 -2.72 4.64
C GLY A 99 14.54 -4.04 4.46
N PHE A 100 13.61 -4.42 5.35
CA PHE A 100 12.73 -5.57 5.18
C PHE A 100 11.24 -5.17 5.24
N PRO A 101 10.74 -4.41 4.25
CA PRO A 101 9.43 -3.77 4.32
C PRO A 101 8.23 -4.68 4.06
N PHE A 102 8.42 -5.93 3.65
CA PHE A 102 7.31 -6.87 3.48
C PHE A 102 6.95 -7.53 4.83
N SER A 103 6.43 -6.72 5.74
CA SER A 103 6.19 -7.05 7.14
C SER A 103 4.72 -6.88 7.54
N GLY A 104 4.31 -7.55 8.61
CA GLY A 104 2.96 -7.49 9.14
C GLY A 104 2.84 -8.10 10.54
N SER A 105 1.69 -7.93 11.17
CA SER A 105 1.32 -8.55 12.45
C SER A 105 0.03 -9.35 12.28
N ASP A 106 -0.16 -10.39 13.09
CA ASP A 106 -1.37 -11.20 13.01
C ASP A 106 -2.61 -10.41 13.45
N VAL A 107 -3.54 -10.27 12.51
CA VAL A 107 -4.75 -9.46 12.67
C VAL A 107 -5.72 -10.16 13.62
N GLY A 108 -6.10 -9.43 14.67
CA GLY A 108 -6.88 -9.91 15.81
C GLY A 108 -6.06 -10.58 16.92
N GLY A 109 -4.72 -10.69 16.77
CA GLY A 109 -3.81 -11.21 17.79
C GLY A 109 -3.78 -12.73 17.89
N PHE A 110 -2.59 -13.33 17.82
CA PHE A 110 -2.43 -14.78 17.79
C PHE A 110 -3.00 -15.46 19.05
N PHE A 111 -2.57 -15.05 20.25
CA PHE A 111 -3.06 -15.57 21.52
C PHE A 111 -4.30 -14.83 22.03
N GLY A 112 -5.29 -15.59 22.52
CA GLY A 112 -6.50 -15.05 23.14
C GLY A 112 -7.64 -14.76 22.15
N ASP A 113 -8.72 -14.20 22.69
CA ASP A 113 -9.93 -13.90 21.94
C ASP A 113 -10.19 -12.38 21.94
N PRO A 114 -10.04 -11.68 20.79
CA PRO A 114 -10.31 -10.25 20.74
C PRO A 114 -11.82 -9.99 20.86
N GLU A 115 -12.17 -8.91 21.54
CA GLU A 115 -13.51 -8.34 21.48
C GLU A 115 -13.83 -7.82 20.06
N ALA A 116 -15.12 -7.67 19.76
CA ALA A 116 -15.60 -7.34 18.42
C ALA A 116 -15.10 -5.97 17.91
N ASP A 117 -14.95 -4.99 18.80
CA ASP A 117 -14.39 -3.67 18.50
C ASP A 117 -12.89 -3.75 18.19
N LEU A 118 -12.13 -4.51 18.98
CA LEU A 118 -10.69 -4.73 18.77
C LEU A 118 -10.42 -5.39 17.43
N ILE A 119 -11.13 -6.48 17.08
CA ILE A 119 -10.91 -7.13 15.79
C ILE A 119 -11.25 -6.20 14.61
N VAL A 120 -12.31 -5.39 14.71
CA VAL A 120 -12.63 -4.37 13.71
C VAL A 120 -11.48 -3.37 13.55
N ARG A 121 -10.98 -2.79 14.65
CA ARG A 121 -9.86 -1.83 14.59
C ARG A 121 -8.59 -2.49 14.06
N TRP A 122 -8.37 -3.76 14.36
CA TRP A 122 -7.23 -4.49 13.81
C TRP A 122 -7.36 -4.71 12.30
N TYR A 123 -8.55 -4.99 11.76
CA TYR A 123 -8.74 -5.04 10.31
C TYR A 123 -8.52 -3.66 9.64
N GLN A 124 -8.90 -2.57 10.32
CA GLN A 124 -8.66 -1.21 9.83
C GLN A 124 -7.16 -0.88 9.78
N ALA A 125 -6.40 -1.20 10.84
CA ALA A 125 -4.94 -1.03 10.87
C ALA A 125 -4.23 -1.99 9.90
N GLY A 126 -4.62 -3.27 9.94
CA GLY A 126 -4.00 -4.35 9.17
C GLY A 126 -4.18 -4.21 7.66
N ALA A 127 -5.24 -3.55 7.20
CA ALA A 127 -5.40 -3.15 5.80
C ALA A 127 -4.22 -2.29 5.29
N PHE A 128 -3.46 -1.66 6.20
CA PHE A 128 -2.26 -0.87 5.91
C PHE A 128 -0.94 -1.57 6.24
N TYR A 129 -0.94 -2.86 6.60
CA TYR A 129 0.29 -3.64 6.70
C TYR A 129 0.73 -4.08 5.29
N PRO A 130 2.03 -4.02 4.95
CA PRO A 130 2.54 -4.60 3.71
C PRO A 130 2.17 -6.09 3.56
N PHE A 131 2.35 -6.88 4.63
CA PHE A 131 1.83 -8.24 4.77
C PHE A 131 0.58 -8.26 5.67
N PHE A 132 -0.56 -8.69 5.13
CA PHE A 132 -1.85 -8.61 5.80
C PHE A 132 -2.50 -9.99 5.94
N ARG A 133 -2.54 -10.53 7.16
CA ARG A 133 -3.03 -11.88 7.49
C ARG A 133 -3.83 -11.89 8.79
N GLY A 134 -5.00 -12.54 8.77
CA GLY A 134 -5.67 -13.01 9.99
C GLY A 134 -5.16 -14.39 10.39
N HIS A 135 -4.71 -14.54 11.64
CA HIS A 135 -4.21 -15.80 12.19
C HIS A 135 -4.52 -15.87 13.68
N ALA A 136 -4.68 -17.08 14.23
CA ALA A 136 -5.08 -17.32 15.61
C ALA A 136 -4.43 -18.61 16.15
N HIS A 137 -4.19 -18.65 17.45
CA HIS A 137 -3.73 -19.81 18.20
C HIS A 137 -4.78 -20.94 18.19
N ILE A 138 -4.34 -22.18 18.44
CA ILE A 138 -5.21 -23.37 18.40
C ILE A 138 -6.38 -23.30 19.39
N ASP A 139 -6.17 -22.67 20.55
CA ASP A 139 -7.18 -22.52 21.61
C ASP A 139 -8.11 -21.32 21.42
N ALA A 140 -7.84 -20.46 20.44
CA ALA A 140 -8.68 -19.29 20.18
C ALA A 140 -10.00 -19.71 19.51
N ARG A 141 -11.07 -18.96 19.79
CA ARG A 141 -12.35 -19.15 19.10
C ARG A 141 -12.20 -18.85 17.61
N ARG A 142 -13.00 -19.54 16.80
CA ARG A 142 -13.10 -19.26 15.36
C ARG A 142 -13.55 -17.81 15.17
N ARG A 143 -12.77 -17.06 14.39
CA ARG A 143 -12.98 -15.63 14.16
C ARG A 143 -12.73 -15.22 12.72
N GLU A 144 -13.08 -16.11 11.78
CA GLU A 144 -13.21 -15.70 10.39
C GLU A 144 -14.20 -14.53 10.29
N PRO A 145 -13.93 -13.47 9.49
CA PRO A 145 -14.71 -12.23 9.52
C PRO A 145 -16.23 -12.38 9.34
N TYR A 146 -16.66 -13.42 8.63
CA TYR A 146 -18.08 -13.68 8.39
C TYR A 146 -18.83 -14.22 9.62
N LEU A 147 -18.12 -14.64 10.67
CA LEU A 147 -18.70 -15.12 11.94
C LEU A 147 -19.12 -13.97 12.86
N LEU A 148 -18.63 -12.76 12.61
CA LEU A 148 -19.02 -11.58 13.39
C LEU A 148 -20.41 -11.10 12.98
N ASP A 149 -21.18 -10.63 13.96
CA ASP A 149 -22.47 -10.01 13.72
C ASP A 149 -22.33 -8.62 13.07
N GLU A 150 -23.43 -8.12 12.51
CA GLU A 150 -23.50 -6.70 12.15
C GLU A 150 -23.50 -5.83 13.42
N PRO A 151 -22.87 -4.64 13.40
CA PRO A 151 -22.28 -3.96 12.24
C PRO A 151 -20.82 -4.34 11.93
N TYR A 152 -20.18 -5.16 12.78
CA TYR A 152 -18.74 -5.44 12.71
C TYR A 152 -18.33 -6.08 11.38
N ARG A 153 -19.12 -7.04 10.87
CA ARG A 153 -18.89 -7.70 9.58
C ARG A 153 -18.90 -6.72 8.41
N GLY A 154 -19.88 -5.80 8.37
CA GLY A 154 -19.94 -4.74 7.36
C GLY A 154 -18.71 -3.83 7.38
N ILE A 155 -18.25 -3.46 8.58
CA ILE A 155 -17.08 -2.58 8.76
C ILE A 155 -15.78 -3.28 8.32
N ILE A 156 -15.58 -4.55 8.70
CA ILE A 156 -14.41 -5.33 8.25
C ILE A 156 -14.45 -5.50 6.73
N THR A 157 -15.63 -5.74 6.15
CA THR A 157 -15.79 -5.82 4.69
C THR A 157 -15.38 -4.52 4.01
N ALA A 158 -15.67 -3.36 4.61
CA ALA A 158 -15.24 -2.06 4.09
C ALA A 158 -13.70 -1.89 4.16
N ALA A 159 -13.06 -2.30 5.25
CA ALA A 159 -11.59 -2.28 5.38
C ALA A 159 -10.91 -3.20 4.34
N LEU A 160 -11.45 -4.41 4.14
CA LEU A 160 -10.99 -5.33 3.10
C LEU A 160 -11.15 -4.72 1.71
N ARG A 161 -12.31 -4.15 1.39
CA ARG A 161 -12.53 -3.47 0.11
C ARG A 161 -11.56 -2.32 -0.11
N LEU A 162 -11.28 -1.51 0.91
CA LEU A 162 -10.31 -0.43 0.80
C LEU A 162 -8.91 -0.95 0.45
N ARG A 163 -8.44 -2.02 1.13
CA ARG A 163 -7.17 -2.68 0.79
C ARG A 163 -7.16 -3.14 -0.67
N TYR A 164 -8.21 -3.82 -1.11
CA TYR A 164 -8.33 -4.31 -2.48
C TYR A 164 -8.35 -3.17 -3.51
N THR A 165 -9.11 -2.11 -3.25
CA THR A 165 -9.15 -0.92 -4.09
C THR A 165 -7.78 -0.28 -4.26
N LEU A 166 -6.98 -0.23 -3.19
CA LEU A 166 -5.63 0.35 -3.20
C LEU A 166 -4.53 -0.61 -3.67
N LEU A 167 -4.83 -1.85 -4.07
CA LEU A 167 -3.80 -2.80 -4.53
C LEU A 167 -2.89 -2.26 -5.64
N PRO A 168 -3.34 -1.46 -6.62
CA PRO A 168 -2.44 -0.83 -7.59
C PRO A 168 -1.35 0.04 -6.94
N SER A 169 -1.75 0.83 -5.94
CA SER A 169 -0.84 1.70 -5.19
C SER A 169 0.10 0.89 -4.29
N TRP A 170 -0.41 -0.14 -3.62
CA TRP A 170 0.44 -1.07 -2.85
C TRP A 170 1.48 -1.72 -3.75
N TYR A 171 1.08 -2.25 -4.90
CA TYR A 171 1.99 -2.94 -5.81
C TYR A 171 3.08 -2.00 -6.36
N SER A 172 2.74 -0.74 -6.61
CA SER A 172 3.71 0.29 -6.99
C SER A 172 4.70 0.59 -5.84
N ALA A 173 4.23 0.64 -4.59
CA ALA A 173 5.12 0.79 -3.43
C ALA A 173 6.07 -0.42 -3.25
N PHE A 174 5.60 -1.64 -3.54
CA PHE A 174 6.46 -2.83 -3.58
C PHE A 174 7.49 -2.77 -4.71
N HIS A 175 7.12 -2.22 -5.88
CA HIS A 175 8.07 -1.99 -6.97
C HIS A 175 9.17 -1.00 -6.57
N GLU A 176 8.82 0.12 -5.92
CA GLU A 176 9.81 1.07 -5.38
C GLU A 176 10.76 0.39 -4.39
N ALA A 177 10.21 -0.42 -3.47
CA ALA A 177 11.01 -1.20 -2.53
C ALA A 177 11.98 -2.17 -3.25
N HIS A 178 11.53 -2.84 -4.30
CA HIS A 178 12.36 -3.72 -5.12
C HIS A 178 13.48 -2.95 -5.86
N ARG A 179 13.18 -1.77 -6.40
CA ARG A 179 14.13 -0.99 -7.22
C ARG A 179 15.21 -0.30 -6.41
N ASN A 180 14.87 0.26 -5.25
CA ASN A 180 15.80 1.12 -4.50
C ASN A 180 15.78 0.91 -2.97
N GLY A 181 15.06 -0.09 -2.46
CA GLY A 181 15.00 -0.37 -1.03
C GLY A 181 14.08 0.55 -0.22
N SER A 182 13.27 1.38 -0.88
CA SER A 182 12.32 2.26 -0.19
C SER A 182 11.37 1.48 0.75
N PRO A 183 11.06 1.99 1.95
CA PRO A 183 9.99 1.45 2.77
C PRO A 183 8.64 1.53 2.06
N ILE A 184 7.82 0.48 2.19
CA ILE A 184 6.48 0.39 1.59
C ILE A 184 5.48 1.25 2.37
N VAL A 185 5.52 1.19 3.70
CA VAL A 185 4.91 2.19 4.59
C VAL A 185 6.03 3.02 5.22
N ARG A 186 5.83 4.34 5.28
CA ARG A 186 6.91 5.29 5.56
C ARG A 186 6.62 6.10 6.83
N PRO A 187 7.55 6.15 7.80
CA PRO A 187 7.44 7.02 8.96
C PRO A 187 7.68 8.48 8.56
N LEU A 188 7.37 9.40 9.47
CA LEU A 188 7.50 10.84 9.20
C LEU A 188 8.95 11.28 9.01
N TYR A 189 9.92 10.78 9.78
CA TYR A 189 11.33 11.15 9.58
C TYR A 189 11.88 10.74 8.21
N TRP A 190 11.29 9.73 7.56
CA TRP A 190 11.66 9.32 6.21
C TRP A 190 11.09 10.28 5.16
N THR A 191 9.82 10.64 5.31
CA THR A 191 9.10 11.49 4.33
C THR A 191 9.38 12.99 4.51
N HIS A 192 9.68 13.42 5.74
CA HIS A 192 9.87 14.81 6.12
C HIS A 192 11.13 14.96 7.00
N PRO A 193 12.34 14.69 6.46
CA PRO A 193 13.58 14.75 7.23
C PRO A 193 13.92 16.15 7.77
N SER A 194 13.28 17.21 7.24
CA SER A 194 13.42 18.59 7.70
C SER A 194 12.43 18.99 8.80
N ASP A 195 11.66 18.04 9.33
CA ASP A 195 10.66 18.27 10.38
C ASP A 195 10.99 17.44 11.63
N GLU A 196 11.72 18.05 12.55
CA GLU A 196 12.20 17.41 13.80
C GLU A 196 11.05 16.86 14.66
N GLY A 197 9.89 17.53 14.65
CA GLY A 197 8.72 17.09 15.43
C GLY A 197 8.15 15.75 14.98
N GLY A 198 8.47 15.29 13.77
CA GLY A 198 8.09 13.98 13.25
C GLY A 198 9.02 12.83 13.65
N PHE A 199 10.17 13.08 14.27
CA PHE A 199 11.21 12.06 14.46
C PHE A 199 10.82 10.93 15.39
N THR A 200 10.06 11.23 16.44
CA THR A 200 9.61 10.24 17.43
C THR A 200 8.20 9.73 17.16
N ILE A 201 7.59 10.08 16.03
CA ILE A 201 6.23 9.69 15.70
C ILE A 201 6.26 8.35 14.96
N ASP A 202 5.66 7.34 15.58
CA ASP A 202 5.60 5.96 15.10
C ASP A 202 4.17 5.37 15.09
N ASP A 203 3.16 6.23 15.31
CA ASP A 203 1.74 5.87 15.35
C ASP A 203 0.94 6.28 14.09
N GLN A 204 1.62 6.80 13.07
CA GLN A 204 1.06 7.17 11.76
C GLN A 204 2.04 6.91 10.63
N LEU A 205 1.51 6.64 9.43
CA LEU A 205 2.30 6.21 8.29
C LEU A 205 1.82 6.82 6.97
N PHE A 206 2.77 7.05 6.06
CA PHE A 206 2.48 7.26 4.65
C PHE A 206 2.50 5.93 3.89
N VAL A 207 1.66 5.77 2.87
CA VAL A 207 1.64 4.59 2.00
C VAL A 207 2.38 4.86 0.69
N GLY A 208 3.55 4.24 0.50
CA GLY A 208 4.38 4.42 -0.69
C GLY A 208 4.56 5.90 -1.08
N SER A 209 4.43 6.20 -2.37
CA SER A 209 4.49 7.56 -2.91
C SER A 209 3.11 8.20 -3.14
N THR A 210 2.06 7.64 -2.54
CA THR A 210 0.66 8.05 -2.78
C THR A 210 0.24 9.36 -2.09
N GLY A 211 1.02 9.83 -1.11
CA GLY A 211 0.62 10.93 -0.22
C GLY A 211 -0.50 10.57 0.76
N LEU A 212 -0.92 9.30 0.83
CA LEU A 212 -1.92 8.84 1.79
C LEU A 212 -1.30 8.73 3.18
N LEU A 213 -1.81 9.50 4.14
CA LEU A 213 -1.42 9.50 5.55
C LEU A 213 -2.51 8.79 6.38
N HIS A 214 -2.15 7.70 7.03
CA HIS A 214 -3.04 6.90 7.87
C HIS A 214 -2.59 6.94 9.34
N LYS A 215 -3.56 7.07 10.25
CA LYS A 215 -3.39 6.86 11.68
C LYS A 215 -4.52 5.94 12.19
N PRO A 216 -4.25 4.66 12.49
CA PRO A 216 -5.28 3.76 13.00
C PRO A 216 -5.66 4.12 14.44
N VAL A 217 -6.87 3.73 14.83
CA VAL A 217 -7.32 3.76 16.23
C VAL A 217 -6.79 2.51 16.92
N VAL A 218 -5.99 2.69 17.96
CA VAL A 218 -5.30 1.60 18.67
C VAL A 218 -5.61 1.56 20.17
N GLU A 219 -6.57 2.36 20.62
CA GLU A 219 -7.08 2.33 22.00
C GLU A 219 -8.59 2.08 22.01
N GLN A 220 -9.06 1.44 23.08
CA GLN A 220 -10.45 1.10 23.26
C GLN A 220 -11.33 2.34 23.41
N ASN A 221 -12.55 2.30 22.86
CA ASN A 221 -13.56 3.37 22.95
C ASN A 221 -13.14 4.74 22.38
N GLN A 222 -12.06 4.82 21.60
CA GLN A 222 -11.69 6.05 20.90
C GLN A 222 -12.57 6.28 19.65
N GLU A 223 -13.15 7.47 19.57
CA GLU A 223 -13.99 7.94 18.45
C GLU A 223 -13.34 9.07 17.64
N SER A 224 -12.11 9.45 17.96
CA SER A 224 -11.28 10.36 17.17
C SER A 224 -9.80 10.08 17.39
N VAL A 225 -8.97 10.53 16.45
CA VAL A 225 -7.50 10.50 16.56
C VAL A 225 -6.90 11.86 16.23
N GLU A 226 -5.76 12.16 16.87
CA GLU A 226 -4.97 13.36 16.60
C GLU A 226 -3.81 13.04 15.66
N ILE A 227 -3.94 13.44 14.39
CA ILE A 227 -2.92 13.22 13.34
C ILE A 227 -1.96 14.40 13.32
N TYR A 228 -0.67 14.13 13.45
CA TYR A 228 0.36 15.15 13.29
C TYR A 228 0.57 15.51 11.82
N ILE A 229 0.66 16.81 11.54
CA ILE A 229 0.86 17.37 10.19
C ILE A 229 2.31 17.86 10.06
N PRO A 230 3.12 17.23 9.19
CA PRO A 230 4.56 17.50 9.11
C PRO A 230 4.95 18.72 8.27
N ASP A 231 3.99 19.32 7.55
CA ASP A 231 4.26 20.42 6.63
C ASP A 231 3.07 21.37 6.45
N ASP A 232 3.25 22.38 5.60
CA ASP A 232 2.24 23.36 5.24
C ASP A 232 1.47 22.98 3.97
N GLU A 233 1.40 21.70 3.59
CA GLU A 233 0.57 21.28 2.45
C GLU A 233 -0.91 21.21 2.85
N VAL A 234 -1.80 21.17 1.86
CA VAL A 234 -3.22 20.86 2.08
C VAL A 234 -3.42 19.36 2.28
N TYR A 235 -4.29 18.97 3.22
CA TYR A 235 -4.69 17.58 3.45
C TYR A 235 -6.21 17.43 3.32
N TYR A 236 -6.65 16.41 2.61
CA TYR A 236 -8.05 16.10 2.37
C TYR A 236 -8.44 14.79 3.06
N ASP A 237 -9.62 14.72 3.67
CA ASP A 237 -10.20 13.44 4.08
C ASP A 237 -10.39 12.54 2.83
N TYR A 238 -9.87 11.31 2.85
CA TYR A 238 -9.97 10.40 1.69
C TYR A 238 -11.42 10.09 1.29
N PHE A 239 -12.33 10.02 2.27
CA PHE A 239 -13.69 9.56 2.04
C PHE A 239 -14.64 10.71 1.73
N THR A 240 -14.47 11.86 2.39
CA THR A 240 -15.39 12.99 2.26
C THR A 240 -14.85 14.13 1.41
N TYR A 241 -13.53 14.18 1.19
CA TYR A 241 -12.79 15.30 0.59
C TYR A 241 -12.83 16.59 1.41
N ASP A 242 -13.18 16.50 2.70
CA ASP A 242 -13.08 17.64 3.61
C ASP A 242 -11.65 18.11 3.73
N VAL A 243 -11.45 19.42 3.54
CA VAL A 243 -10.17 20.08 3.77
C VAL A 243 -9.94 20.11 5.28
N LYS A 244 -8.87 19.45 5.73
CA LYS A 244 -8.49 19.50 7.14
C LYS A 244 -7.81 20.83 7.43
N SER A 245 -8.12 21.42 8.58
CA SER A 245 -7.46 22.65 9.05
C SER A 245 -6.06 22.31 9.56
N THR A 246 -5.11 22.16 8.63
CA THR A 246 -3.74 21.76 8.91
C THR A 246 -2.78 22.94 9.05
N SER A 247 -1.75 22.77 9.87
CA SER A 247 -0.63 23.70 9.99
C SER A 247 0.61 22.89 10.36
N LYS A 248 1.79 23.24 9.82
CA LYS A 248 3.02 22.51 10.10
C LYS A 248 3.27 22.40 11.60
N GLY A 249 3.63 21.19 12.05
CA GLY A 249 3.99 20.90 13.43
C GLY A 249 2.81 20.83 14.39
N LYS A 250 1.56 20.87 13.89
CA LYS A 250 0.34 20.76 14.69
C LYS A 250 -0.35 19.42 14.46
N ARG A 251 -1.24 19.07 15.39
CA ARG A 251 -2.13 17.94 15.25
C ARG A 251 -3.51 18.40 14.77
N VAL A 252 -4.17 17.57 13.98
CA VAL A 252 -5.55 17.76 13.56
C VAL A 252 -6.40 16.58 14.03
N SER A 253 -7.54 16.90 14.63
CA SER A 253 -8.51 15.91 15.07
C SER A 253 -9.27 15.35 13.88
N VAL A 254 -9.35 14.02 13.80
CA VAL A 254 -10.15 13.31 12.81
C VAL A 254 -11.12 12.37 13.53
N ALA A 255 -12.42 12.57 13.30
CA ALA A 255 -13.45 11.68 13.80
C ALA A 255 -13.30 10.28 13.18
N THR A 256 -13.29 9.29 14.05
CA THR A 256 -13.15 7.86 13.77
C THR A 256 -14.13 7.09 14.63
N PRO A 257 -15.46 7.25 14.47
CA PRO A 257 -16.40 6.24 14.99
C PRO A 257 -16.02 4.85 14.45
N LEU A 258 -16.55 3.77 15.04
CA LEU A 258 -16.05 2.41 14.77
C LEU A 258 -16.01 2.06 13.27
N GLU A 259 -16.96 2.55 12.48
CA GLU A 259 -17.07 2.33 11.03
C GLU A 259 -16.09 3.15 10.17
N LYS A 260 -15.43 4.16 10.75
CA LYS A 260 -14.51 5.07 10.04
C LYS A 260 -13.08 4.92 10.53
N LEU A 261 -12.16 4.81 9.59
CA LEU A 261 -10.71 4.90 9.81
C LEU A 261 -10.19 6.28 9.37
N ALA A 262 -9.12 6.77 9.98
CA ALA A 262 -8.55 8.07 9.63
C ALA A 262 -7.55 7.95 8.47
N LEU A 263 -7.91 8.45 7.29
CA LEU A 263 -7.07 8.45 6.11
C LEU A 263 -7.12 9.82 5.43
N LEU A 264 -5.98 10.46 5.31
CA LEU A 264 -5.83 11.77 4.66
C LEU A 264 -5.07 11.62 3.35
N MET A 265 -5.38 12.46 2.37
CA MET A 265 -4.65 12.62 1.13
C MET A 265 -3.88 13.95 1.20
N ARG A 266 -2.56 13.89 1.18
CA ARG A 266 -1.71 15.07 1.05
C ARG A 266 -1.80 15.63 -0.38
N GLY A 267 -1.93 16.94 -0.53
CA GLY A 267 -1.88 17.61 -1.82
C GLY A 267 -0.53 17.40 -2.53
N GLY A 268 -0.56 17.40 -3.86
CA GLY A 268 0.64 17.20 -4.69
C GLY A 268 0.83 15.77 -5.16
N HIS A 269 -0.10 14.86 -4.87
CA HIS A 269 0.04 13.45 -5.17
C HIS A 269 -1.06 12.92 -6.11
N ILE A 270 -0.67 12.00 -6.98
CA ILE A 270 -1.57 11.20 -7.82
C ILE A 270 -1.38 9.73 -7.43
N PHE A 271 -2.47 8.99 -7.25
CA PHE A 271 -2.40 7.56 -7.01
C PHE A 271 -3.49 6.80 -7.77
N ALA A 272 -3.17 5.57 -8.12
CA ALA A 272 -4.08 4.68 -8.85
C ALA A 272 -4.79 3.72 -7.90
N ARG A 273 -6.07 3.45 -8.19
CA ARG A 273 -6.89 2.47 -7.48
C ARG A 273 -7.83 1.75 -8.45
N ARG A 274 -8.42 0.64 -8.02
CA ARG A 274 -9.46 -0.09 -8.76
C ARG A 274 -10.77 -0.06 -7.98
N ASP A 275 -11.79 0.57 -8.55
CA ASP A 275 -13.05 0.82 -7.84
C ASP A 275 -14.01 -0.38 -7.91
N ILE A 276 -13.82 -1.30 -8.87
CA ILE A 276 -14.69 -2.47 -9.03
C ILE A 276 -14.33 -3.53 -7.96
N PRO A 277 -15.23 -3.86 -7.03
CA PRO A 277 -14.96 -4.89 -6.04
C PRO A 277 -14.95 -6.27 -6.70
N ARG A 278 -13.86 -7.01 -6.49
CA ARG A 278 -13.72 -8.42 -6.90
C ARG A 278 -13.43 -9.30 -5.68
N ARG A 279 -13.54 -10.61 -5.85
CA ARG A 279 -13.32 -11.59 -4.77
C ARG A 279 -11.85 -11.89 -4.49
N SER A 280 -10.96 -11.58 -5.44
CA SER A 280 -9.52 -11.81 -5.33
C SER A 280 -8.76 -10.82 -6.23
N SER A 281 -7.48 -10.57 -5.93
CA SER A 281 -6.62 -9.71 -6.74
C SER A 281 -6.46 -10.24 -8.16
N HIS A 282 -6.43 -11.57 -8.32
CA HIS A 282 -6.41 -12.25 -9.63
C HIS A 282 -7.55 -11.79 -10.53
N LEU A 283 -8.76 -11.70 -9.99
CA LEU A 283 -9.96 -11.27 -10.73
C LEU A 283 -9.99 -9.78 -11.02
N MET A 284 -9.11 -8.99 -10.40
CA MET A 284 -9.00 -7.55 -10.66
C MET A 284 -8.04 -7.24 -11.81
N ARG A 285 -7.21 -8.20 -12.25
CA ARG A 285 -6.00 -7.91 -13.06
C ARG A 285 -6.25 -7.16 -14.36
N PHE A 286 -7.45 -7.28 -14.93
CA PHE A 286 -7.85 -6.59 -16.16
C PHE A 286 -9.01 -5.59 -15.95
N ASP A 287 -9.31 -5.20 -14.71
CA ASP A 287 -10.24 -4.11 -14.43
C ASP A 287 -9.60 -2.75 -14.73
N ASP A 288 -10.39 -1.79 -15.17
CA ASP A 288 -9.93 -0.42 -15.42
C ASP A 288 -9.52 0.30 -14.12
N TYR A 289 -8.65 1.30 -14.29
CA TYR A 289 -8.12 2.11 -13.19
C TYR A 289 -8.93 3.39 -12.96
N THR A 290 -9.02 3.78 -11.70
CA THR A 290 -9.35 5.15 -11.26
C THR A 290 -8.06 5.83 -10.81
N LEU A 291 -7.77 7.02 -11.33
CA LEU A 291 -6.72 7.88 -10.80
C LEU A 291 -7.32 8.92 -9.87
N VAL A 292 -6.72 9.11 -8.70
CA VAL A 292 -7.08 10.17 -7.75
C VAL A 292 -5.95 11.18 -7.73
N VAL A 293 -6.28 12.44 -7.97
CA VAL A 293 -5.37 13.57 -8.03
C VAL A 293 -5.69 14.48 -6.83
N ALA A 294 -4.85 14.48 -5.81
CA ALA A 294 -4.93 15.42 -4.71
C ALA A 294 -4.09 16.66 -5.07
N VAL A 295 -4.74 17.77 -5.39
CA VAL A 295 -4.08 18.98 -5.89
C VAL A 295 -3.39 19.71 -4.73
N ASN A 296 -2.12 20.11 -4.89
CA ASN A 296 -1.44 20.91 -3.87
C ASN A 296 -1.87 22.40 -3.91
N LYS A 297 -1.39 23.19 -2.95
CA LYS A 297 -1.65 24.63 -2.86
C LYS A 297 -1.28 25.43 -4.12
N VAL A 298 -0.30 24.97 -4.90
CA VAL A 298 0.13 25.65 -6.15
C VAL A 298 -0.59 25.14 -7.40
N GLY A 299 -1.36 24.06 -7.29
CA GLY A 299 -2.20 23.50 -8.36
C GLY A 299 -1.61 22.34 -9.14
N ASN A 300 -0.54 21.72 -8.64
CA ASN A 300 0.15 20.59 -9.27
C ASN A 300 -0.06 19.30 -8.48
N ALA A 301 0.24 18.17 -9.12
CA ALA A 301 0.36 16.87 -8.46
C ALA A 301 1.14 15.88 -9.34
N GLU A 302 1.84 14.91 -8.73
CA GLU A 302 2.52 13.84 -9.46
C GLU A 302 2.34 12.50 -8.79
N GLY A 303 2.55 11.42 -9.53
CA GLY A 303 2.58 10.08 -8.97
C GLY A 303 2.79 9.01 -10.00
N GLU A 304 2.85 7.75 -9.57
CA GLU A 304 3.23 6.64 -10.43
C GLU A 304 2.32 5.42 -10.27
N LEU A 305 2.29 4.58 -11.30
CA LEU A 305 1.69 3.26 -11.28
C LEU A 305 2.63 2.26 -11.94
N TYR A 306 2.96 1.19 -11.24
CA TYR A 306 3.63 0.01 -11.79
C TYR A 306 2.67 -1.18 -11.85
N VAL A 307 2.69 -1.92 -12.96
CA VAL A 307 1.96 -3.19 -13.12
C VAL A 307 2.70 -4.13 -14.08
N ASP A 308 2.71 -5.41 -13.73
CA ASP A 308 3.18 -6.54 -14.56
C ASP A 308 2.22 -7.73 -14.38
N ASP A 309 2.60 -8.94 -14.81
CA ASP A 309 1.75 -10.13 -14.69
C ASP A 309 1.53 -10.64 -13.24
N GLY A 310 2.35 -10.16 -12.30
CA GLY A 310 2.33 -10.48 -10.88
C GLY A 310 2.89 -11.86 -10.51
N ASP A 311 3.53 -12.59 -11.43
CA ASP A 311 3.99 -13.97 -11.20
C ASP A 311 5.34 -14.31 -11.82
N SER A 312 5.63 -13.92 -13.07
CA SER A 312 6.85 -14.34 -13.78
C SER A 312 8.03 -13.39 -13.51
N PHE A 313 9.22 -13.73 -14.02
CA PHE A 313 10.37 -12.80 -14.05
C PHE A 313 10.44 -11.96 -15.34
N ASP A 314 9.40 -11.95 -16.16
CA ASP A 314 9.41 -11.26 -17.46
C ASP A 314 9.58 -9.73 -17.34
N TYR A 315 9.35 -9.16 -16.15
CA TYR A 315 9.63 -7.75 -15.86
C TYR A 315 11.11 -7.39 -16.09
N GLU A 316 12.03 -8.34 -15.90
CA GLU A 316 13.47 -8.14 -16.17
C GLU A 316 13.76 -7.93 -17.66
N GLY A 317 12.88 -8.44 -18.52
CA GLY A 317 12.88 -8.23 -19.97
C GLY A 317 12.00 -7.07 -20.45
N GLY A 318 11.56 -6.19 -19.55
CA GLY A 318 10.75 -5.02 -19.91
C GLY A 318 9.24 -5.28 -20.03
N GLN A 319 8.75 -6.48 -19.67
CA GLN A 319 7.33 -6.84 -19.78
C GLN A 319 6.49 -6.28 -18.61
N TYR A 320 6.45 -4.95 -18.51
CA TYR A 320 5.70 -4.20 -17.50
C TYR A 320 5.26 -2.84 -18.02
N ILE A 321 4.24 -2.28 -17.37
CA ILE A 321 3.77 -0.91 -17.56
C ILE A 321 4.16 -0.12 -16.31
N HIS A 322 4.96 0.94 -16.48
CA HIS A 322 5.31 1.88 -15.41
C HIS A 322 5.00 3.31 -15.88
N ARG A 323 3.97 3.91 -15.30
CA ARG A 323 3.45 5.21 -15.71
C ARG A 323 3.81 6.28 -14.70
N LYS A 324 4.26 7.44 -15.19
CA LYS A 324 4.33 8.68 -14.42
C LYS A 324 3.16 9.57 -14.82
N PHE A 325 2.39 9.98 -13.83
CA PHE A 325 1.29 10.93 -13.97
C PHE A 325 1.72 12.31 -13.49
N ASN A 326 1.32 13.35 -14.22
CA ASN A 326 1.64 14.73 -13.87
C ASN A 326 0.46 15.66 -14.14
N LEU A 327 -0.04 16.32 -13.10
CA LEU A 327 -0.89 17.49 -13.19
C LEU A 327 -0.02 18.74 -13.11
N ASP A 328 0.01 19.50 -14.20
CA ASP A 328 0.75 20.75 -14.30
C ASP A 328 -0.23 21.91 -14.57
N LYS A 329 -0.35 22.82 -13.60
CA LYS A 329 -1.19 24.01 -13.71
C LYS A 329 -0.71 24.98 -14.79
N ALA A 330 0.61 25.13 -14.94
CA ALA A 330 1.19 26.09 -15.89
C ALA A 330 0.98 25.61 -17.33
N ALA A 331 1.23 24.32 -17.58
CA ALA A 331 0.95 23.68 -18.86
C ALA A 331 -0.55 23.45 -19.11
N LYS A 332 -1.37 23.49 -18.04
CA LYS A 332 -2.81 23.18 -18.05
C LYS A 332 -3.07 21.78 -18.60
N THR A 333 -2.30 20.81 -18.13
CA THR A 333 -2.38 19.42 -18.58
C THR A 333 -2.37 18.45 -17.43
N LEU A 334 -3.09 17.34 -17.59
CA LEU A 334 -2.87 16.12 -16.84
C LEU A 334 -2.38 15.05 -17.82
N SER A 335 -1.18 14.50 -17.62
CA SER A 335 -0.55 13.58 -18.56
C SER A 335 -0.12 12.26 -17.92
N SER A 336 0.04 11.24 -18.75
CA SER A 336 0.68 9.96 -18.46
C SER A 336 1.79 9.73 -19.47
N VAL A 337 2.99 9.44 -18.98
CA VAL A 337 4.16 9.06 -19.78
C VAL A 337 4.81 7.81 -19.18
N ASP A 338 5.63 7.10 -19.95
CA ASP A 338 6.46 6.03 -19.39
C ASP A 338 7.41 6.63 -18.33
N ALA A 339 7.41 6.07 -17.12
CA ALA A 339 8.14 6.64 -15.99
C ALA A 339 9.66 6.62 -16.18
N GLU A 340 10.15 5.68 -16.99
CA GLU A 340 11.57 5.50 -17.30
C GLU A 340 11.95 6.08 -18.68
N GLY A 341 11.00 6.71 -19.39
CA GLY A 341 11.21 7.30 -20.71
C GLY A 341 11.53 6.28 -21.80
N ARG A 342 11.07 5.02 -21.65
CA ARG A 342 11.34 3.94 -22.61
C ARG A 342 10.57 4.17 -23.91
N ASP A 343 11.18 3.82 -25.04
CA ASP A 343 10.43 3.60 -26.28
C ASP A 343 9.70 2.26 -26.20
N THR A 344 8.47 2.29 -25.70
CA THR A 344 7.66 1.09 -25.49
C THR A 344 7.35 0.35 -26.79
N LYS A 345 7.47 0.99 -27.96
CA LYS A 345 7.29 0.34 -29.26
C LYS A 345 8.47 -0.56 -29.64
N ALA A 346 9.65 -0.32 -29.06
CA ALA A 346 10.82 -1.17 -29.27
C ALA A 346 10.74 -2.48 -28.45
N ILE A 347 9.84 -2.53 -27.45
CA ILE A 347 9.61 -3.72 -26.64
C ILE A 347 8.64 -4.63 -27.39
N LYS A 348 9.08 -5.86 -27.72
CA LYS A 348 8.16 -6.87 -28.25
C LYS A 348 7.17 -7.26 -27.16
N ALA A 349 5.90 -6.93 -27.36
CA ALA A 349 4.84 -7.27 -26.43
C ALA A 349 4.68 -8.79 -26.29
N GLY A 350 4.75 -9.28 -25.04
CA GLY A 350 4.32 -10.63 -24.68
C GLY A 350 2.81 -10.68 -24.42
N LYS A 351 2.29 -11.89 -24.17
CA LYS A 351 0.85 -12.14 -23.98
C LYS A 351 0.20 -11.26 -22.92
N TRP A 352 0.91 -10.96 -21.84
CA TRP A 352 0.38 -10.11 -20.77
C TRP A 352 0.25 -8.65 -21.22
N LEU A 353 1.27 -8.08 -21.88
CA LEU A 353 1.19 -6.72 -22.43
C LEU A 353 0.08 -6.60 -23.49
N GLU A 354 -0.05 -7.59 -24.37
CA GLU A 354 -1.16 -7.64 -25.35
C GLU A 354 -2.53 -7.65 -24.66
N ALA A 355 -2.69 -8.42 -23.58
CA ALA A 355 -3.94 -8.43 -22.82
C ALA A 355 -4.23 -7.10 -22.10
N MET A 356 -3.18 -6.37 -21.69
CA MET A 356 -3.30 -5.05 -21.06
C MET A 356 -3.79 -3.95 -22.02
N ASP A 357 -3.81 -4.20 -23.33
CA ASP A 357 -4.42 -3.28 -24.31
C ASP A 357 -5.92 -3.08 -24.08
N ALA A 358 -6.58 -4.02 -23.41
CA ALA A 358 -7.98 -3.91 -23.02
C ALA A 358 -8.21 -3.12 -21.72
N VAL A 359 -7.15 -2.69 -21.03
CA VAL A 359 -7.23 -2.05 -19.72
C VAL A 359 -6.98 -0.54 -19.84
N HIS A 360 -7.91 0.24 -19.30
CA HIS A 360 -7.96 1.69 -19.48
C HIS A 360 -7.92 2.44 -18.15
N VAL A 361 -7.73 3.74 -18.26
CA VAL A 361 -8.18 4.68 -17.23
C VAL A 361 -9.68 4.91 -17.46
N ASP A 362 -10.53 4.46 -16.54
CA ASP A 362 -11.98 4.71 -16.61
C ASP A 362 -12.30 6.10 -16.02
N LYS A 363 -11.75 6.40 -14.84
CA LYS A 363 -12.11 7.58 -14.08
C LYS A 363 -10.88 8.34 -13.58
N ILE A 364 -10.97 9.67 -13.58
CA ILE A 364 -10.05 10.54 -12.85
C ILE A 364 -10.86 11.39 -11.87
N VAL A 365 -10.46 11.38 -10.60
CA VAL A 365 -11.03 12.21 -9.54
C VAL A 365 -10.01 13.25 -9.13
N VAL A 366 -10.30 14.52 -9.34
CA VAL A 366 -9.42 15.63 -8.97
C VAL A 366 -9.98 16.31 -7.74
N VAL A 367 -9.30 16.18 -6.60
CA VAL A 367 -9.68 16.76 -5.31
C VAL A 367 -8.86 18.04 -5.09
N GLY A 368 -9.53 19.13 -4.72
CA GLY A 368 -8.94 20.47 -4.80
C GLY A 368 -8.95 21.04 -6.22
N ALA A 369 -9.91 20.61 -7.04
CA ALA A 369 -10.01 21.05 -8.44
C ALA A 369 -10.22 22.57 -8.52
N PRO A 370 -9.44 23.31 -9.32
CA PRO A 370 -9.64 24.74 -9.48
C PRO A 370 -10.92 25.01 -10.27
N ALA A 371 -11.53 26.19 -10.07
CA ALA A 371 -12.79 26.57 -10.74
C ALA A 371 -12.74 26.53 -12.28
N ALA A 372 -11.55 26.58 -12.88
CA ALA A 372 -11.37 26.39 -14.32
C ALA A 372 -11.77 24.99 -14.82
N TRP A 373 -11.93 24.01 -13.92
CA TRP A 373 -12.46 22.68 -14.23
C TRP A 373 -13.99 22.63 -14.23
N ASP A 374 -14.68 23.73 -13.91
CA ASP A 374 -16.15 23.87 -14.04
C ASP A 374 -16.54 23.99 -15.53
N LYS A 375 -16.34 22.90 -16.27
CA LYS A 375 -16.64 22.75 -17.69
C LYS A 375 -17.36 21.42 -17.93
N ALA A 376 -18.10 21.32 -19.03
CA ALA A 376 -18.87 20.12 -19.35
C ALA A 376 -18.00 18.93 -19.80
N ALA A 377 -16.88 19.20 -20.47
CA ALA A 377 -16.00 18.16 -20.99
C ALA A 377 -14.54 18.66 -21.09
N VAL A 378 -13.61 17.71 -21.13
CA VAL A 378 -12.19 17.91 -21.42
C VAL A 378 -11.80 17.16 -22.69
N GLU A 379 -10.78 17.67 -23.38
CA GLU A 379 -10.17 16.97 -24.50
C GLU A 379 -9.12 15.99 -23.99
N VAL A 380 -9.19 14.75 -24.46
CA VAL A 380 -8.23 13.68 -24.21
C VAL A 380 -7.53 13.37 -25.53
N GLU A 381 -6.20 13.36 -25.49
CA GLU A 381 -5.34 12.98 -26.59
C GLU A 381 -4.53 11.75 -26.19
N SER A 382 -4.57 10.69 -27.01
CA SER A 382 -3.79 9.47 -26.80
C SER A 382 -3.61 8.76 -28.13
N GLU A 383 -2.40 8.27 -28.40
CA GLU A 383 -2.11 7.42 -29.56
C GLU A 383 -2.51 8.03 -30.92
N GLY A 384 -2.34 9.35 -31.05
CA GLY A 384 -2.71 10.11 -32.26
C GLY A 384 -4.21 10.29 -32.47
N LYS A 385 -5.04 9.96 -31.47
CA LYS A 385 -6.49 10.20 -31.47
C LYS A 385 -6.86 11.24 -30.42
N THR A 386 -7.92 11.98 -30.71
CA THR A 386 -8.47 13.00 -29.82
C THR A 386 -9.97 12.77 -29.64
N TRP A 387 -10.45 12.83 -28.40
CA TRP A 387 -11.88 12.72 -28.08
C TRP A 387 -12.22 13.56 -26.85
N THR A 388 -13.51 13.65 -26.52
CA THR A 388 -13.97 14.39 -25.34
C THR A 388 -14.40 13.43 -24.24
N ALA A 389 -14.01 13.75 -23.00
CA ALA A 389 -14.46 13.05 -21.80
C ALA A 389 -15.30 14.00 -20.94
N GLN A 390 -16.42 13.50 -20.41
CA GLN A 390 -17.35 14.32 -19.64
C GLN A 390 -16.80 14.63 -18.25
N VAL A 391 -16.98 15.87 -17.82
CA VAL A 391 -16.56 16.35 -16.49
C VAL A 391 -17.78 16.66 -15.65
N ARG A 392 -17.77 16.17 -14.42
CA ARG A 392 -18.71 16.59 -13.37
C ARG A 392 -17.94 17.37 -12.32
N TYR A 393 -18.16 18.68 -12.29
CA TYR A 393 -17.55 19.56 -11.30
C TYR A 393 -18.49 19.76 -10.11
N HIS A 394 -17.92 19.68 -8.92
CA HIS A 394 -18.60 19.89 -7.65
C HIS A 394 -17.92 21.04 -6.93
N LYS A 395 -18.66 22.13 -6.71
CA LYS A 395 -18.18 23.29 -5.95
C LYS A 395 -17.88 22.90 -4.50
N ALA A 396 -16.95 23.61 -3.90
CA ALA A 396 -16.64 23.48 -2.48
C ALA A 396 -17.89 23.76 -1.63
N GLU A 397 -18.11 22.95 -0.60
CA GLU A 397 -19.32 23.03 0.22
C GLU A 397 -19.04 22.53 1.65
N LYS A 398 -19.39 23.32 2.69
CA LYS A 398 -19.36 22.90 4.10
C LYS A 398 -18.05 22.21 4.57
N GLY A 399 -16.90 22.71 4.11
CA GLY A 399 -15.58 22.15 4.43
C GLY A 399 -15.05 21.14 3.41
N ARG A 400 -15.91 20.56 2.57
CA ARG A 400 -15.53 19.74 1.42
C ARG A 400 -14.82 20.59 0.37
N ALA A 401 -13.66 20.11 -0.09
CA ALA A 401 -12.96 20.69 -1.23
C ALA A 401 -13.84 20.68 -2.49
N ALA A 402 -13.58 21.61 -3.40
CA ALA A 402 -14.07 21.43 -4.76
C ALA A 402 -13.42 20.18 -5.37
N PHE A 403 -14.18 19.41 -6.14
CA PHE A 403 -13.65 18.25 -6.83
C PHE A 403 -14.29 18.07 -8.20
N ALA A 404 -13.54 17.49 -9.13
CA ALA A 404 -14.00 17.15 -10.47
C ALA A 404 -13.89 15.65 -10.70
N VAL A 405 -14.84 15.09 -11.43
CA VAL A 405 -14.80 13.70 -11.90
C VAL A 405 -14.82 13.69 -13.41
N VAL A 406 -13.72 13.24 -14.03
CA VAL A 406 -13.66 12.92 -15.45
C VAL A 406 -14.02 11.44 -15.59
N GLY A 407 -15.16 11.15 -16.23
CA GLY A 407 -15.65 9.79 -16.40
C GLY A 407 -15.46 9.28 -17.82
N ARG A 408 -15.24 7.97 -17.96
CA ARG A 408 -15.00 7.28 -19.23
C ARG A 408 -13.84 7.91 -20.00
N VAL A 409 -12.71 8.11 -19.32
CA VAL A 409 -11.51 8.69 -19.92
C VAL A 409 -11.08 7.85 -21.14
N GLY A 410 -11.07 6.52 -21.01
CA GLY A 410 -10.96 5.60 -22.14
C GLY A 410 -9.57 5.52 -22.78
N ALA A 411 -8.55 6.14 -22.18
CA ALA A 411 -7.17 6.00 -22.60
C ALA A 411 -6.59 4.69 -22.04
N ARG A 412 -5.86 3.92 -22.87
CA ARG A 412 -5.19 2.70 -22.42
C ARG A 412 -4.19 3.02 -21.33
N ILE A 413 -4.11 2.18 -20.29
CA ILE A 413 -3.24 2.46 -19.14
C ILE A 413 -1.75 2.44 -19.52
N GLY A 414 -1.37 1.61 -20.49
CA GLY A 414 0.00 1.48 -20.98
C GLY A 414 0.43 2.54 -21.98
N ALA A 415 -0.47 3.39 -22.46
CA ALA A 415 -0.20 4.38 -23.49
C ALA A 415 0.07 5.77 -22.91
N ASP A 416 0.79 6.58 -23.68
CA ASP A 416 0.88 8.01 -23.43
C ASP A 416 -0.47 8.67 -23.70
N TRP A 417 -0.87 9.55 -22.80
CA TRP A 417 -2.07 10.34 -22.96
C TRP A 417 -1.93 11.69 -22.25
N THR A 418 -2.66 12.68 -22.76
CA THR A 418 -2.74 14.03 -22.19
C THR A 418 -4.18 14.49 -22.19
N ILE A 419 -4.60 15.09 -21.07
CA ILE A 419 -5.88 15.76 -20.93
C ILE A 419 -5.61 17.26 -20.88
N LYS A 420 -6.19 18.01 -21.82
CA LYS A 420 -6.09 19.48 -21.84
C LYS A 420 -7.13 20.08 -20.91
N LEU A 421 -6.64 20.93 -20.00
CA LEU A 421 -7.43 21.58 -18.96
C LEU A 421 -7.83 23.01 -19.32
N ALA A 422 -7.41 23.51 -20.49
CA ALA A 422 -7.90 24.75 -21.10
C ALA A 422 -9.06 24.45 -22.04
#